data_AF-A0A9C9TIA8-F1
#
_entry.id   AF-A0A9C9TIA8-F1
#
_cell.length_a   1.000
_cell.length_b   1.000
_cell.length_c   1.000
_cell.angle_alpha   90.00
_cell.angle_beta   90.00
_cell.angle_gamma   90.00
#
_symmetry.space_group_name_H-M   'P 1'
#
loop_
_entity.id
_entity.type
_entity.pdbx_description
1 polymer ?
#
loop_
_entity_poly.entity_id
_entity_poly.type
_entity_poly.pdbx_seq_one_letter_code
_entity_poly.pdbx_strand_id
1 'polypeptide(L)' 'MVPLPQGGAARRPGSRYVAEVKNSSVKPWLVPFEFSTIQAYILEFGNLALRFYKDQGQITAADITASITNGDFPSGIA' A
#
# COMPACT_ATOMS: atom_id res chain seq x y z
N MET A 1 10.31 -19.13 12.61
CA MET A 1 9.57 -19.91 13.62
C MET A 1 8.70 -18.98 14.47
N VAL A 2 7.44 -19.36 14.73
CA VAL A 2 6.51 -18.69 15.65
C VAL A 2 6.12 -19.70 16.73
N PRO A 3 6.32 -19.41 18.03
CA PRO A 3 5.90 -20.31 19.10
C PRO A 3 4.37 -20.39 19.19
N LEU A 4 3.84 -21.59 19.42
CA LEU A 4 2.43 -21.82 19.68
C LEU A 4 2.19 -21.81 21.20
N PRO A 5 1.01 -21.38 21.70
CA PRO A 5 0.73 -21.31 23.14
C PRO A 5 0.97 -22.63 23.87
N GLN A 6 0.70 -23.77 23.22
CA GLN A 6 0.90 -25.12 23.75
C GLN A 6 2.27 -25.75 23.41
N GLY A 7 3.31 -24.96 23.21
CA GLY A 7 4.70 -25.44 23.19
C GLY A 7 5.23 -25.99 21.86
N GLY A 8 4.37 -26.10 20.83
CA GLY A 8 4.82 -26.36 19.46
C GLY A 8 5.43 -25.13 18.80
N ALA A 9 6.01 -25.30 17.61
CA ALA A 9 6.50 -24.19 16.82
C ALA A 9 6.07 -24.29 15.36
N ALA A 10 5.47 -23.22 14.84
CA ALA A 10 5.07 -23.13 13.45
C ALA A 10 6.15 -22.43 12.62
N ARG A 11 6.18 -22.72 11.31
CA ARG A 11 6.95 -21.91 10.36
C ARG A 11 6.35 -20.49 10.34
N ARG A 12 7.21 -19.47 10.20
CA ARG A 12 6.71 -18.09 10.03
C ARG A 12 5.98 -18.02 8.68
N PRO A 13 4.85 -17.29 8.59
CA PRO A 13 4.30 -16.92 7.30
C PRO A 13 5.41 -16.33 6.42
N GLY A 14 5.51 -16.81 5.18
CA GLY A 14 6.53 -16.35 4.25
C GLY A 14 6.25 -14.94 3.74
N SER A 15 7.22 -14.38 3.02
CA SER A 15 7.01 -13.19 2.19
C SER A 15 6.37 -13.60 0.87
N ARG A 16 5.45 -12.77 0.35
CA ARG A 16 4.90 -12.89 -1.00
C ARG A 16 5.44 -11.75 -1.86
N TYR A 17 5.80 -12.06 -3.11
CA TYR A 17 6.08 -11.04 -4.10
C TYR A 17 4.78 -10.36 -4.56
N VAL A 18 4.73 -9.03 -4.47
CA VAL A 18 3.57 -8.21 -4.87
C VAL A 18 3.86 -7.48 -6.18
N ALA A 19 4.93 -6.67 -6.21
CA ALA A 19 5.35 -5.92 -7.39
C ALA A 19 6.82 -5.51 -7.28
N GLU A 20 7.43 -5.18 -8.43
CA GLU A 20 8.72 -4.49 -8.49
C GLU A 20 8.53 -3.00 -8.23
N VAL A 21 9.56 -2.38 -7.64
CA VAL A 21 9.66 -0.92 -7.53
C VAL A 21 9.60 -0.28 -8.92
N LYS A 22 9.03 0.92 -9.01
CA LYS A 22 8.86 1.61 -10.30
C LYS A 22 10.20 1.91 -11.00
N ASN A 23 11.22 2.24 -10.21
CA ASN A 23 12.58 2.48 -10.69
C ASN A 23 13.58 1.78 -9.76
N SER A 24 14.14 0.68 -10.23
CA SER A 24 15.10 -0.15 -9.47
C SER A 24 16.45 0.52 -9.25
N SER A 25 16.70 1.69 -9.85
CA SER A 25 17.89 2.51 -9.61
C SER A 25 17.79 3.34 -8.33
N VAL A 26 16.57 3.54 -7.79
CA VAL A 26 16.34 4.34 -6.60
C VAL A 26 15.67 3.49 -5.54
N LYS A 27 16.22 3.49 -4.33
CA LYS A 27 15.63 2.78 -3.19
C LYS A 27 14.36 3.51 -2.72
N PRO A 28 13.17 2.88 -2.79
CA PRO A 28 11.94 3.48 -2.30
C PRO A 28 11.83 3.32 -0.77
N TRP A 29 10.94 4.09 -0.15
CA TRP A 29 10.58 3.94 1.26
C TRP A 29 9.12 3.49 1.39
N LEU A 30 8.90 2.39 2.10
CA LEU A 30 7.57 1.91 2.50
C LEU A 30 7.16 2.49 3.86
N VAL A 31 6.02 3.15 3.91
CA VAL A 31 5.44 3.73 5.13
C VAL A 31 4.04 3.15 5.34
N PRO A 32 3.76 2.52 6.49
CA PRO A 32 2.41 2.07 6.82
C PRO A 32 1.52 3.27 7.15
N PHE A 33 0.31 3.26 6.63
CA PHE A 33 -0.74 4.22 6.97
C PHE A 33 -1.99 3.46 7.38
N GLU A 34 -2.40 3.63 8.63
CA GLU A 34 -3.58 2.97 9.19
C GLU A 34 -4.51 4.02 9.79
N PHE A 35 -5.63 4.25 9.13
CA PHE A 35 -6.71 5.08 9.66
C PHE A 35 -7.72 4.23 10.46
N SER A 36 -7.97 3.01 9.99
CA SER A 36 -8.81 2.03 10.68
C SER A 36 -8.41 0.61 10.28
N THR A 37 -8.99 -0.38 10.96
CA THR A 37 -8.80 -1.80 10.63
C THR A 37 -9.31 -2.16 9.21
N ILE A 38 -10.16 -1.33 8.62
CA ILE A 38 -10.67 -1.49 7.24
C ILE A 38 -9.82 -0.69 6.25
N GLN A 39 -9.34 0.48 6.66
CA GLN A 39 -8.57 1.42 5.85
C GLN A 39 -7.11 1.43 6.30
N ALA A 40 -6.42 0.31 6.03
CA ALA A 40 -4.99 0.15 6.23
C ALA A 40 -4.28 -0.02 4.88
N TYR A 41 -3.26 0.80 4.64
CA TYR A 41 -2.50 0.86 3.40
C TYR A 41 -1.00 0.87 3.66
N ILE A 42 -0.23 0.44 2.66
CA ILE A 42 1.22 0.69 2.60
C ILE A 42 1.46 1.70 1.49
N LEU A 43 2.15 2.79 1.84
CA LEU A 43 2.56 3.85 0.91
C LEU A 43 4.00 3.61 0.49
N GLU A 44 4.27 3.52 -0.81
CA GLU A 44 5.62 3.48 -1.37
C GLU A 44 6.00 4.85 -1.92
N PHE A 45 6.93 5.51 -1.23
CA PHE A 45 7.56 6.74 -1.67
C PHE A 45 8.77 6.41 -2.54
N GLY A 46 8.61 6.58 -3.85
CA GLY A 46 9.69 6.51 -4.84
C GLY A 46 10.12 7.90 -5.31
N ASN A 47 11.07 7.93 -6.25
CA ASN A 47 11.47 9.19 -6.87
C ASN A 47 10.31 9.78 -7.69
N LEU A 48 9.76 10.90 -7.24
CA LEU A 48 8.62 11.59 -7.87
C LEU A 48 7.40 10.69 -8.11
N ALA A 49 7.27 9.61 -7.35
CA ALA A 49 6.21 8.62 -7.52
C ALA A 49 5.70 8.14 -6.16
N LEU A 50 4.39 8.00 -6.04
CA LEU A 50 3.72 7.44 -4.87
C LEU A 50 2.84 6.27 -5.32
N ARG A 51 2.98 5.11 -4.67
CA ARG A 51 2.14 3.93 -4.93
C ARG A 51 1.46 3.45 -3.66
N PHE A 52 0.28 2.88 -3.83
CA PHE A 52 -0.57 2.40 -2.75
C PHE A 52 -0.72 0.89 -2.83
N TYR A 53 -0.57 0.21 -1.70
CA TYR A 53 -0.80 -1.22 -1.57
C TYR A 53 -1.86 -1.50 -0.51
N LYS A 54 -2.76 -2.45 -0.81
CA LYS A 54 -3.80 -2.95 0.08
C LYS A 54 -4.04 -4.43 -0.20
N ASP A 55 -4.36 -5.21 0.82
CA ASP A 55 -4.77 -6.62 0.68
C ASP A 55 -3.79 -7.48 -0.15
N GLN A 56 -2.48 -7.27 0.05
CA GLN A 56 -1.40 -7.96 -0.71
C GLN A 56 -1.38 -7.65 -2.22
N GLY A 57 -2.03 -6.57 -2.65
CA GLY A 57 -2.05 -6.10 -4.03
C GLY A 57 -1.65 -4.64 -4.14
N GLN A 58 -1.17 -4.25 -5.32
CA GLN A 58 -1.01 -2.85 -5.68
C GLN A 58 -2.35 -2.31 -6.19
N ILE A 59 -2.72 -1.13 -5.71
CA ILE A 59 -3.86 -0.39 -6.27
C ILE A 59 -3.38 0.33 -7.52
N THR A 60 -4.03 0.04 -8.65
CA THR A 60 -3.79 0.68 -9.94
C THR A 60 -5.09 1.27 -10.46
N ALA A 61 -5.02 2.51 -10.93
CA ALA A 61 -6.10 3.06 -11.75
C ALA A 61 -5.86 2.65 -13.21
N ALA A 62 -6.94 2.47 -13.98
CA ALA A 62 -6.81 2.40 -15.42
C ALA A 62 -6.30 3.76 -15.95
N ASP A 63 -5.50 3.74 -17.00
CA ASP A 63 -5.16 4.93 -17.77
C ASP A 63 -6.42 5.37 -18.52
N ILE A 64 -7.28 6.14 -17.86
CA ILE A 64 -8.46 6.72 -18.48
C ILE A 64 -8.05 8.10 -19.00
N THR A 65 -8.34 8.40 -20.27
CA THR A 65 -8.23 9.76 -20.86
C THR A 65 -9.32 10.70 -20.32
N ALA A 66 -9.73 10.54 -19.06
CA ALA A 66 -10.72 11.37 -18.40
C ALA A 66 -10.03 12.12 -17.27
N SER A 67 -10.30 13.42 -17.16
CA SER A 67 -9.89 14.20 -15.99
C SER A 67 -10.51 13.57 -14.74
N ILE A 68 -9.68 13.07 -13.83
CA ILE A 68 -10.12 12.76 -12.47
C ILE A 68 -10.41 14.11 -11.82
N THR A 69 -11.64 14.58 -11.98
CA THR A 69 -12.12 15.78 -11.30
C THR A 69 -12.32 15.41 -9.83
N ASN A 70 -11.58 16.07 -8.92
CA ASN A 70 -11.95 16.02 -7.50
C ASN A 70 -13.41 16.44 -7.42
N GLY A 71 -14.28 15.56 -6.91
CA GLY A 71 -15.72 15.83 -6.84
C GLY A 71 -15.96 17.20 -6.22
N ASP A 72 -16.89 17.96 -6.80
CA ASP A 72 -17.21 19.31 -6.36
C ASP A 72 -17.37 19.34 -4.84
N PHE A 73 -16.50 20.08 -4.14
CA PHE A 73 -16.69 20.35 -2.71
C PHE A 73 -17.74 21.47 -2.61
N PRO A 74 -19.03 21.17 -2.34
CA PRO A 74 -20.12 22.10 -2.59
C PRO A 74 -20.22 23.19 -1.51
N SER A 75 -19.41 23.12 -0.47
CA SER A 75 -19.28 24.18 0.51
C SER A 75 -17.86 24.18 1.04
N GLY A 76 -17.12 25.23 0.71
CA GLY A 76 -15.81 25.50 1.30
C GLY A 76 -15.94 25.53 2.83
N ILE A 77 -15.11 24.73 3.49
CA ILE A 77 -14.92 24.82 4.93
C ILE A 77 -13.84 25.87 5.12
N ALA A 78 -14.25 27.05 5.62
CA ALA A 78 -13.33 27.95 6.31
C ALA A 78 -13.04 27.39 7.70
#